data_AF-A0A3A9Y587-F1
#
_entry.id   AF-A0A3A9Y587-F1
#
_cell.length_a   1.000
_cell.length_b   1.000
_cell.length_c   1.000
_cell.angle_alpha   90.00
_cell.angle_beta   90.00
_cell.angle_gamma   90.00
#
_symmetry.space_group_name_H-M   'P 1'
#
loop_
_entity.id
_entity.type
_entity.pdbx_description
1 polymer ?
#
loop_
_entity_poly.entity_id
_entity_poly.type
_entity_poly.pdbx_seq_one_letter_code
_entity_poly.pdbx_strand_id
1 'polypeptide(L)'
;MARMDIYEDARTVSRADLAGWLRQLANQLESDGRVYYGAAGAVAVADEVRCELEIERESETELSVEIEFSWTLPAPVKAAEQETAAATDDEADEEPKAEESAEEPKAEEKPKA
;
A
#
# COMPACT_ATOMS: atom_id res chain seq x y z
N MET A 1 -22.72 -10.91 11.12
CA MET A 1 -22.67 -10.27 9.79
C MET A 1 -22.26 -11.34 8.79
N ALA A 2 -22.76 -11.30 7.55
CA ALA A 2 -22.39 -12.28 6.52
C ALA A 2 -20.91 -12.13 6.14
N ARG A 3 -20.20 -13.26 5.95
CA ARG A 3 -18.85 -13.29 5.37
C ARG A 3 -18.96 -12.80 3.93
N MET A 4 -18.12 -11.84 3.56
CA MET A 4 -18.09 -11.28 2.21
C MET A 4 -16.70 -11.52 1.63
N ASP A 5 -16.65 -12.39 0.62
CA ASP A 5 -15.42 -12.73 -0.06
C ASP A 5 -15.12 -11.64 -1.10
N ILE A 6 -13.97 -10.99 -0.96
CA ILE A 6 -13.54 -9.91 -1.86
C ILE A 6 -12.89 -10.43 -3.14
N TYR A 7 -12.43 -11.69 -3.13
CA TYR A 7 -11.78 -12.37 -4.26
C TYR A 7 -11.67 -13.88 -3.98
N GLU A 8 -11.81 -14.72 -5.01
CA GLU A 8 -11.57 -16.18 -4.96
C GLU A 8 -10.91 -16.65 -6.28
N ASP A 9 -9.88 -17.50 -6.18
CA ASP A 9 -9.24 -18.16 -7.32
C ASP A 9 -8.89 -19.63 -6.96
N ALA A 10 -9.69 -20.56 -7.48
CA ALA A 10 -9.55 -21.99 -7.22
C ALA A 10 -9.17 -22.75 -8.50
N ARG A 11 -7.98 -23.34 -8.53
CA ARG A 11 -7.44 -24.07 -9.68
C ARG A 11 -6.51 -25.21 -9.24
N THR A 12 -6.44 -26.26 -10.06
CA THR A 12 -5.37 -27.27 -9.94
C THR A 12 -4.13 -26.78 -10.69
N VAL A 13 -3.01 -26.69 -9.98
CA VAL A 13 -1.73 -26.22 -10.53
C VAL A 13 -0.63 -27.26 -10.31
N SER A 14 0.48 -27.13 -11.04
CA SER A 14 1.65 -27.98 -10.78
C SER A 14 2.34 -27.57 -9.48
N ARG A 15 3.14 -28.46 -8.89
CA ARG A 15 3.98 -28.15 -7.72
C ARG A 15 4.94 -26.97 -7.99
N ALA A 16 5.43 -26.84 -9.21
CA ALA A 16 6.34 -25.75 -9.59
C ALA A 16 5.62 -24.40 -9.62
N ASP A 17 4.39 -24.37 -10.13
CA ASP A 17 3.57 -23.16 -10.18
C ASP A 17 3.15 -22.73 -8.77
N LEU A 18 2.74 -23.68 -7.92
CA LEU A 18 2.44 -23.40 -6.51
C LEU A 18 3.64 -22.77 -5.78
N ALA A 19 4.84 -23.32 -5.97
CA ALA A 19 6.05 -22.74 -5.40
C ALA A 19 6.37 -21.36 -5.98
N GLY A 20 6.01 -21.10 -7.25
CA GLY A 20 6.05 -19.77 -7.85
C GLY A 20 5.13 -18.79 -7.12
N TRP A 21 3.88 -19.17 -6.90
CA TRP A 21 2.88 -18.35 -6.22
C TRP A 21 3.24 -18.04 -4.77
N LEU A 22 3.72 -19.03 -4.01
CA LEU A 22 4.16 -18.82 -2.62
C LEU A 22 5.34 -17.82 -2.55
N ARG A 23 6.30 -17.92 -3.46
CA ARG A 23 7.41 -16.95 -3.55
C ARG A 23 6.93 -15.56 -3.93
N GLN A 24 5.99 -15.47 -4.87
CA GLN A 24 5.39 -14.18 -5.23
C GLN A 24 4.69 -13.55 -4.03
N LEU A 25 3.87 -14.30 -3.29
CA LEU A 25 3.20 -13.83 -2.09
C LEU A 25 4.21 -13.34 -1.05
N ALA A 26 5.25 -14.13 -0.77
CA ALA A 26 6.32 -13.75 0.15
C ALA A 26 7.02 -12.44 -0.27
N ASN A 27 7.38 -12.31 -1.55
CA ASN A 27 8.02 -11.11 -2.06
C ASN A 27 7.12 -9.87 -1.94
N GLN A 28 5.81 -10.01 -2.15
CA GLN A 28 4.86 -8.89 -2.01
C GLN A 28 4.79 -8.44 -0.55
N LEU A 29 4.65 -9.38 0.39
CA LEU A 29 4.65 -9.09 1.83
C LEU A 29 5.94 -8.38 2.28
N GLU A 30 7.11 -8.82 1.78
CA GLU A 30 8.40 -8.20 2.11
C GLU A 30 8.59 -6.81 1.49
N SER A 31 8.09 -6.59 0.27
CA SER A 31 8.39 -5.37 -0.49
C SER A 31 7.53 -4.18 -0.10
N ASP A 32 6.20 -4.37 -0.05
CA ASP A 32 5.25 -3.27 0.16
C ASP A 32 4.20 -3.57 1.24
N GLY A 33 4.24 -4.76 1.84
CA GLY A 33 3.27 -5.20 2.83
C GLY A 33 1.87 -5.33 2.23
N ARG A 34 1.72 -5.59 0.93
CA ARG A 34 0.41 -5.75 0.27
C ARG A 34 0.30 -7.10 -0.40
N VAL A 35 -0.92 -7.58 -0.58
CA VAL A 35 -1.21 -8.77 -1.41
C VAL A 35 -2.07 -8.33 -2.58
N TYR A 36 -1.60 -8.60 -3.80
CA TYR A 36 -2.30 -8.24 -5.03
C TYR A 36 -3.08 -9.44 -5.57
N TYR A 37 -4.37 -9.25 -5.83
CA TYR A 37 -5.26 -10.27 -6.40
C TYR A 37 -5.63 -9.91 -7.85
N GLY A 38 -4.58 -9.76 -8.67
CA GLY A 38 -4.69 -9.39 -10.08
C GLY A 38 -5.10 -7.93 -10.30
N ALA A 39 -5.83 -7.66 -11.40
CA ALA A 39 -6.33 -6.32 -11.70
C ALA A 39 -7.49 -5.87 -10.79
N ALA A 40 -8.01 -6.77 -9.95
CA ALA A 40 -9.13 -6.49 -9.06
C ALA A 40 -8.72 -5.68 -7.82
N GLY A 41 -7.43 -5.64 -7.47
CA GLY A 41 -6.91 -4.76 -6.43
C GLY A 41 -5.82 -5.38 -5.57
N ALA A 42 -5.61 -4.76 -4.40
CA ALA A 42 -4.67 -5.20 -3.39
C ALA A 42 -5.18 -4.90 -1.97
N VAL A 43 -4.82 -5.75 -1.02
CA VAL A 43 -5.04 -5.52 0.42
C VAL A 43 -3.72 -5.19 1.11
N ALA A 44 -3.73 -4.22 2.02
CA ALA A 44 -2.59 -3.96 2.89
C ALA A 44 -2.62 -4.91 4.09
N VAL A 45 -1.47 -5.49 4.40
CA VAL A 45 -1.24 -6.41 5.52
C VAL A 45 -0.60 -5.63 6.66
N ALA A 46 -1.02 -5.91 7.90
CA ALA A 46 -0.44 -5.27 9.08
C ALA A 46 1.00 -5.76 9.33
N ASP A 47 1.80 -4.95 10.05
CA ASP A 47 3.17 -5.33 10.44
C ASP A 47 3.20 -6.61 11.30
N GLU A 48 2.14 -6.84 12.08
CA GLU A 48 1.94 -8.06 12.86
C GLU A 48 0.63 -8.74 12.46
N VAL A 49 0.69 -10.05 12.24
CA VAL A 49 -0.47 -10.90 11.89
C VAL A 49 -0.51 -12.13 12.78
N ARG A 50 -1.70 -12.66 13.02
CA ARG A 50 -1.85 -14.04 13.52
C ARG A 50 -1.68 -14.96 12.33
N CYS A 51 -0.73 -15.91 12.39
CA CYS A 51 -0.46 -16.87 11.32
C CYS A 51 -0.60 -18.31 11.85
N GLU A 52 -1.26 -19.17 11.07
CA GLU A 52 -1.42 -20.59 11.34
C GLU A 52 -1.01 -21.40 10.11
N LEU A 53 -0.30 -22.50 10.32
CA LEU A 53 0.07 -23.49 9.30
C LEU A 53 -0.50 -24.83 9.74
N GLU A 54 -1.38 -25.40 8.93
CA GLU A 54 -2.04 -26.66 9.20
C GLU A 54 -1.67 -27.68 8.11
N ILE A 55 -1.42 -28.92 8.52
CA ILE A 55 -1.12 -30.04 7.63
C ILE A 55 -1.99 -31.20 8.09
N GLU A 56 -2.96 -31.56 7.27
CA GLU A 56 -3.98 -32.54 7.64
C GLU A 56 -4.11 -33.64 6.61
N ARG A 57 -4.40 -34.84 7.10
CA ARG A 57 -4.73 -36.00 6.27
C ARG A 57 -6.23 -36.25 6.40
N GLU A 58 -6.97 -35.81 5.39
CA GLU A 58 -8.44 -35.94 5.32
C GLU A 58 -8.87 -37.39 5.08
N SER A 59 -8.08 -38.15 4.34
CA SER A 59 -8.32 -39.58 4.07
C SER A 59 -7.02 -40.34 3.78
N GLU A 60 -7.10 -41.63 3.47
CA GLU A 60 -5.91 -42.40 3.07
C GLU A 60 -5.20 -41.81 1.83
N THR A 61 -5.95 -41.13 0.96
CA THR A 61 -5.48 -40.63 -0.33
C THR A 61 -5.46 -39.10 -0.45
N GLU A 62 -5.87 -38.37 0.59
CA GLU A 62 -5.99 -36.92 0.56
C GLU A 62 -5.19 -36.26 1.68
N LEU A 63 -4.45 -35.21 1.31
CA LEU A 63 -3.63 -34.40 2.20
C LEU A 63 -3.90 -32.93 1.87
N SER A 64 -4.18 -32.13 2.90
CA SER A 64 -4.28 -30.68 2.80
C SER A 64 -3.09 -30.02 3.52
N VAL A 65 -2.64 -28.89 2.97
CA VAL A 65 -1.68 -27.98 3.61
C VAL A 65 -2.23 -26.58 3.45
N GLU A 66 -2.46 -25.93 4.58
CA GLU A 66 -3.10 -24.61 4.63
C GLU A 66 -2.23 -23.63 5.39
N ILE A 67 -2.10 -22.42 4.85
CA ILE A 67 -1.48 -21.28 5.51
C ILE A 67 -2.51 -20.16 5.59
N GLU A 68 -2.95 -19.86 6.80
CA GLU A 68 -3.89 -18.77 7.06
C GLU A 68 -3.19 -17.68 7.87
N PHE A 69 -3.41 -16.43 7.49
CA PHE A 69 -3.03 -15.30 8.31
C PHE A 69 -4.12 -14.24 8.32
N SER A 70 -4.35 -13.66 9.50
CA SER A 70 -5.42 -12.70 9.75
C SER A 70 -4.96 -11.55 10.63
N TRP A 71 -5.59 -10.39 10.42
CA TRP A 71 -5.37 -9.17 11.17
C TRP A 71 -6.65 -8.35 11.24
N THR A 72 -6.72 -7.43 12.20
CA THR A 72 -7.81 -6.47 12.30
C THR A 72 -7.38 -5.13 11.72
N LEU A 73 -8.31 -4.46 11.01
CA LEU A 73 -8.09 -3.09 10.59
C LEU A 73 -8.38 -2.17 11.77
N PRO A 74 -7.55 -1.14 12.03
CA PRO A 74 -7.86 -0.14 13.04
C PRO A 74 -9.17 0.55 12.68
N ALA A 75 -9.98 0.86 13.70
CA ALA A 75 -11.18 1.64 13.49
C ALA A 75 -10.80 2.99 12.84
N PRO A 76 -11.57 3.47 11.84
CA PRO A 76 -11.29 4.76 11.23
C PRO A 76 -11.36 5.84 12.32
N VAL A 77 -10.22 6.45 12.63
CA VAL A 77 -10.16 7.58 13.55
C VAL A 77 -10.83 8.73 12.83
N LYS A 78 -11.95 9.23 13.35
CA LYS A 78 -12.53 10.49 12.85
C LYS A 78 -11.44 11.55 13.01
N ALA A 79 -11.01 12.13 11.90
CA ALA A 79 -10.06 13.23 11.92
C ALA A 79 -10.61 14.30 12.88
N ALA A 80 -9.89 14.56 13.96
CA ALA A 80 -10.16 15.73 14.78
C ALA A 80 -9.99 16.94 13.89
N GLU A 81 -11.04 17.74 13.76
CA GLU A 81 -10.99 19.02 13.08
C GLU A 81 -9.84 19.81 13.68
N GLN A 82 -8.82 20.06 12.87
CA GLN A 82 -7.71 20.93 13.24
C GLN A 82 -8.30 22.33 13.37
N GLU A 83 -8.63 22.74 14.59
CA GLU A 83 -8.87 24.15 14.91
C GLU A 83 -7.61 24.91 14.51
N THR A 84 -7.67 25.54 13.34
CA THR A 84 -6.78 26.62 12.96
C THR A 84 -6.92 27.71 13.99
N ALA A 85 -6.00 27.75 14.96
CA ALA A 85 -5.79 28.91 15.80
C ALA A 85 -5.42 30.07 14.85
N ALA A 86 -6.38 30.95 14.61
CA ALA A 86 -6.18 32.21 13.93
C ALA A 86 -5.09 32.98 14.68
N ALA A 87 -3.93 33.16 14.05
CA ALA A 87 -2.98 34.17 14.44
C ALA A 87 -3.67 35.53 14.23
N THR A 88 -4.05 36.18 15.33
CA THR A 88 -4.44 37.58 15.34
C THR A 88 -3.22 38.42 14.97
N ASP A 89 -3.29 38.94 13.75
CA ASP A 89 -2.94 40.30 13.32
C ASP A 89 -2.55 41.24 14.48
N ASP A 90 -1.29 41.67 14.50
CA ASP A 90 -0.86 42.94 15.11
C ASP A 90 0.09 43.61 14.11
N GLU A 91 -0.43 44.67 13.48
CA GLU A 91 0.27 45.52 12.52
C GLU A 91 1.46 46.26 13.15
N ALA A 92 2.60 46.27 12.45
CA ALA A 92 3.53 47.40 12.44
C ALA A 92 4.41 47.36 11.17
N ASP A 93 3.91 47.97 10.10
CA ASP A 93 4.56 49.00 9.29
C ASP A 93 6.11 48.97 9.18
N GLU A 94 6.63 48.60 8.00
CA GLU A 94 7.60 49.44 7.25
C GLU A 94 7.70 48.98 5.78
N GLU A 95 7.59 49.96 4.87
CA GLU A 95 7.62 49.87 3.41
C GLU A 95 8.92 49.24 2.84
N PRO A 96 8.86 48.50 1.71
CA PRO A 96 9.98 48.40 0.80
C PRO A 96 9.74 49.29 -0.43
N LYS A 97 10.60 50.33 -0.56
CA LYS A 97 10.77 51.09 -1.80
C LYS A 97 11.14 50.15 -2.95
N ALA A 98 10.37 50.27 -4.04
CA ALA A 98 10.66 49.69 -5.33
C ALA A 98 11.92 50.29 -5.96
N GLU A 99 12.80 49.44 -6.51
CA GLU A 99 13.52 49.77 -7.74
C GLU A 99 13.51 48.56 -8.69
N GLU A 100 13.05 48.89 -9.89
CA GLU A 100 12.84 48.09 -11.08
C GLU A 100 14.16 47.87 -11.83
N SER A 101 14.39 46.67 -12.38
CA SER A 101 14.98 46.56 -13.72
C SER A 101 14.88 45.14 -14.26
N ALA A 102 14.27 45.10 -15.45
CA ALA A 102 14.18 43.98 -16.36
C ALA A 102 15.57 43.51 -16.85
N GLU A 103 15.68 42.22 -17.18
CA GLU A 103 16.09 41.72 -18.50
C GLU A 103 16.29 40.19 -18.46
N GLU A 104 15.40 39.46 -19.14
CA GLU A 104 15.76 38.27 -19.92
C GLU A 104 16.11 38.76 -21.34
N PRO A 105 17.04 38.15 -22.11
CA PRO A 105 16.83 36.77 -22.60
C PRO A 105 18.07 35.91 -22.96
N LYS A 106 17.78 34.60 -23.10
CA LYS A 106 18.31 33.59 -24.05
C LYS A 106 19.83 33.42 -24.30
N ALA A 107 20.28 32.17 -24.17
CA ALA A 107 21.10 31.52 -25.20
C ALA A 107 20.72 30.03 -25.37
N GLU A 108 20.34 29.69 -26.60
CA GLU A 108 20.44 28.35 -27.21
C GLU A 108 21.86 27.78 -27.04
N GLU A 109 22.07 26.48 -26.82
CA GLU A 109 22.42 25.55 -27.92
C GLU A 109 22.24 24.07 -27.50
N LYS A 110 21.51 23.29 -28.33
CA LYS A 110 21.74 21.84 -28.52
C LYS A 110 22.91 21.68 -29.54
N PRO A 111 23.51 20.50 -29.86
CA PRO A 111 23.18 19.10 -29.51
C PRO A 111 24.39 18.16 -29.18
N LYS A 112 24.05 16.98 -28.66
CA LYS A 112 24.49 15.61 -29.00
C LYS A 112 25.86 15.39 -29.71
N ALA A 113 26.71 14.57 -29.06
CA ALA A 113 27.47 13.50 -29.71
C ALA A 113 27.23 12.21 -28.92
#